data_AF-A0A6V7LB42-F1
#
_entry.id   AF-A0A6V7LB42-F1
#
_cell.length_a   1.000
_cell.length_b   1.000
_cell.length_c   1.000
_cell.angle_alpha   90.00
_cell.angle_beta   90.00
_cell.angle_gamma   90.00
#
_symmetry.space_group_name_H-M   'P 1'
#
loop_
_entity.id
_entity.type
_entity.pdbx_description
1 polymer ?
#
loop_
_entity_poly.entity_id
_entity_poly.type
_entity_poly.pdbx_seq_one_letter_code
_entity_poly.pdbx_strand_id
1 'polypeptide(L)' 'DPELRDAVIGISPPEEEKHALYIDVQPMMGTAVRARARVQINLAVSQVRDIKQVASFPDIVFPIMWFED' A
#
# COMPACT_ATOMS: atom_id res chain seq x y z
N ASP A 1 -4.42 -9.74 -0.19
CA ASP A 1 -3.97 -10.80 -1.10
C ASP A 1 -2.48 -11.07 -0.83
N PRO A 2 -2.09 -12.27 -0.39
CA PRO A 2 -0.68 -12.62 -0.17
C PRO A 2 0.19 -12.47 -1.42
N GLU A 3 -0.37 -12.67 -2.63
CA GLU A 3 0.39 -12.63 -3.89
C GLU A 3 1.04 -11.27 -4.14
N LEU A 4 0.36 -10.18 -3.76
CA LEU A 4 0.88 -8.80 -3.90
C LEU A 4 2.12 -8.55 -3.03
N ARG A 5 2.18 -9.19 -1.87
CA ARG A 5 3.33 -9.07 -0.95
C ARG A 5 4.48 -9.96 -1.41
N ASP A 6 4.17 -11.21 -1.73
CA ASP A 6 5.18 -12.23 -2.03
C ASP A 6 5.91 -11.95 -3.35
N ALA A 7 5.32 -11.13 -4.24
CA ALA A 7 5.95 -10.63 -5.45
C ALA A 7 7.11 -9.63 -5.20
N VAL A 8 7.24 -9.06 -3.98
CA VAL A 8 8.23 -8.01 -3.66
C VAL A 8 9.07 -8.42 -2.45
N ILE A 9 10.38 -8.60 -2.67
CA ILE A 9 11.34 -8.84 -1.58
C ILE A 9 11.49 -7.56 -0.77
N GLY A 10 11.39 -7.68 0.55
CA GLY A 10 11.58 -6.56 1.50
C GLY A 10 10.29 -6.01 2.12
N ILE A 11 9.12 -6.50 1.71
CA ILE A 11 7.85 -6.18 2.38
C ILE A 11 7.59 -7.20 3.50
N SER A 12 7.65 -6.71 4.75
CA SER A 12 7.28 -7.50 5.92
C SER A 12 5.78 -7.86 5.91
N PRO A 13 5.37 -8.91 6.64
CA PRO A 13 3.96 -9.15 6.92
C PRO A 13 3.29 -7.90 7.53
N PRO A 14 2.03 -7.62 7.20
CA PRO A 14 1.34 -6.44 7.71
C PRO A 14 1.16 -6.53 9.24
N GLU A 15 1.72 -5.56 9.95
CA GLU A 15 1.50 -5.32 11.37
C GLU A 15 0.46 -4.22 11.56
N GLU A 16 -0.71 -4.56 12.11
CA GLU A 16 -1.85 -3.63 12.24
C GLU A 16 -1.46 -2.34 12.98
N GLU A 17 -0.73 -2.46 14.08
CA GLU A 17 -0.29 -1.32 14.88
C GLU A 17 0.58 -0.32 14.09
N LYS A 18 1.36 -0.82 13.12
CA LYS A 18 2.30 -0.02 12.32
C LYS A 18 1.71 0.52 11.02
N HIS A 19 0.72 -0.16 10.45
CA HIS A 19 0.27 0.12 9.07
C HIS A 19 -1.23 0.45 8.95
N ALA A 20 -2.04 0.24 10.00
CA ALA A 20 -3.47 0.54 9.92
C ALA A 20 -3.75 2.04 9.84
N LEU A 21 -4.69 2.41 8.97
CA LEU A 21 -5.35 3.70 9.00
C LEU A 21 -6.53 3.60 9.96
N TYR A 22 -6.62 4.51 10.92
CA TYR A 22 -7.73 4.55 11.86
C TYR A 22 -8.14 5.98 12.21
N ILE A 23 -9.40 6.12 12.61
CA ILE A 23 -9.99 7.37 13.10
C ILE A 23 -10.85 7.00 14.31
N ASP A 24 -10.44 7.48 15.48
CA ASP A 24 -11.19 7.32 16.72
C ASP A 24 -12.22 8.45 16.81
N VAL A 25 -13.51 8.09 16.76
CA VAL A 25 -14.63 9.04 16.75
C VAL A 25 -15.37 8.99 18.09
N GLN A 26 -15.58 10.17 18.69
CA GLN A 26 -16.39 10.29 19.89
C GLN A 26 -17.88 10.10 19.52
N PRO A 27 -18.58 9.08 20.06
CA PRO A 27 -19.88 8.66 19.53
C PRO A 27 -21.00 9.71 19.62
N MET A 28 -20.95 10.60 20.61
CA MET A 28 -22.04 11.55 20.88
C MET A 28 -21.99 12.79 19.99
N MET A 29 -20.81 13.37 19.80
CA MET A 29 -20.58 14.61 19.06
C MET A 29 -20.07 14.34 17.64
N GLY A 30 -19.62 13.12 17.35
CA GLY A 30 -19.06 12.72 16.05
C GLY A 30 -17.67 13.31 15.77
N THR A 31 -17.01 13.88 16.78
CA THR A 31 -15.71 14.52 16.63
C THR A 31 -14.58 13.48 16.62
N ALA A 32 -13.58 13.67 15.76
CA ALA A 32 -12.38 12.84 15.74
C ALA A 32 -11.48 13.19 16.94
N VAL A 33 -11.13 12.19 17.74
CA VAL A 33 -10.29 12.33 18.94
C VAL A 33 -8.83 11.95 18.63
N ARG A 34 -8.65 10.98 17.73
CA ARG A 34 -7.34 10.57 17.21
C ARG A 34 -7.53 10.10 15.78
N ALA A 35 -6.58 10.42 14.91
CA ALA A 35 -6.52 9.86 13.57
C ALA A 35 -5.07 9.52 13.24
N ARG A 36 -4.86 8.46 12.47
CA ARG A 36 -3.58 8.18 11.84
C ARG A 36 -3.85 7.74 10.42
N ALA A 37 -3.36 8.51 9.47
CA ALA A 37 -3.48 8.21 8.05
C ALA A 37 -2.17 7.58 7.59
N ARG A 38 -2.22 6.34 7.11
CA ARG A 38 -1.07 5.63 6.54
C ARG A 38 -1.43 5.19 5.14
N VAL A 39 -0.68 5.68 4.15
CA VAL A 39 -1.00 5.48 2.74
C VAL A 39 0.27 5.04 2.01
N GLN A 40 0.10 4.09 1.10
CA GLN A 40 1.15 3.59 0.21
C GLN A 40 0.78 3.85 -1.25
N ILE A 41 1.73 4.37 -2.00
CA ILE A 41 1.63 4.58 -3.44
C ILE A 41 2.31 3.40 -4.15
N ASN A 42 1.56 2.73 -5.02
CA ASN A 42 2.03 1.61 -5.82
C ASN A 42 1.88 1.89 -7.31
N LEU A 43 2.78 1.33 -8.11
CA LEU A 43 2.73 1.32 -9.56
C LEU A 43 2.33 -0.08 -10.05
N ALA A 44 1.17 -0.18 -10.70
CA ALA A 44 0.79 -1.42 -11.39
C ALA A 44 1.53 -1.48 -12.73
N VAL A 45 2.37 -2.49 -12.90
CA VAL A 45 3.09 -2.77 -14.13
C VAL A 45 2.49 -4.02 -14.76
N SER A 46 2.10 -3.91 -16.02
CA SER A 46 1.67 -5.05 -16.83
C SER A 46 2.61 -5.22 -18.02
N GLN A 47 2.82 -6.47 -18.44
CA GLN A 47 3.62 -6.77 -19.60
C GLN A 47 2.97 -6.25 -20.88
N VAL A 48 3.45 -5.10 -21.36
CA VAL A 48 3.10 -4.58 -22.69
C VAL A 48 4.20 -5.00 -23.66
N ARG A 49 3.91 -6.01 -24.49
CA ARG A 49 4.85 -6.57 -25.49
C ARG A 49 5.44 -5.51 -26.43
N ASP A 50 4.73 -4.41 -26.66
CA ASP A 50 5.13 -3.34 -27.56
C ASP A 50 6.07 -2.30 -26.91
N ILE A 51 6.26 -2.35 -25.58
CA ILE A 51 7.14 -1.43 -24.84
C ILE A 51 8.36 -2.20 -24.32
N LYS A 52 9.49 -2.08 -25.03
CA LYS A 52 10.73 -2.83 -24.74
C LYS A 52 11.23 -2.66 -23.30
N GLN A 53 10.96 -1.52 -22.66
CA GLN A 53 11.39 -1.21 -21.30
C GLN A 53 10.61 -2.00 -20.22
N VAL A 54 9.36 -2.41 -20.50
CA VAL A 54 8.53 -3.19 -19.56
C VAL A 54 8.34 -4.64 -20.02
N ALA A 55 8.79 -5.00 -21.21
CA ALA A 55 8.68 -6.34 -21.77
C ALA A 55 9.36 -7.43 -20.92
N SER A 56 10.34 -7.07 -20.09
CA SER A 56 11.02 -7.99 -19.15
C SER A 56 10.48 -7.94 -17.72
N PHE A 57 9.59 -7.00 -17.39
CA PHE A 57 9.02 -6.91 -16.05
C PHE A 57 7.89 -7.92 -15.89
N PRO A 58 7.80 -8.65 -14.78
CA PRO A 58 6.62 -9.46 -14.50
C PRO A 58 5.39 -8.56 -14.28
N ASP A 59 4.19 -9.12 -14.43
CA ASP A 59 2.97 -8.45 -13.95
C ASP A 59 3.08 -8.28 -12.44
N ILE A 60 3.22 -7.04 -11.96
CA ILE A 60 3.54 -6.74 -10.57
C ILE A 60 2.93 -5.42 -10.10
N VAL A 61 2.59 -5.35 -8.81
CA VAL A 61 2.26 -4.10 -8.12
C VAL A 61 3.50 -3.65 -7.35
N PHE A 62 4.22 -2.68 -7.89
CA PHE A 62 5.50 -2.23 -7.37
C PHE A 62 5.33 -1.08 -6.38
N PRO A 63 5.77 -1.21 -5.11
CA PRO A 63 5.66 -0.14 -4.13
C PRO A 63 6.70 0.97 -4.41
N ILE A 64 6.23 2.22 -4.45
CA ILE A 64 7.10 3.38 -4.69
C ILE A 64 7.47 4.05 -3.37
N MET A 65 6.46 4.39 -2.57
CA MET A 65 6.63 5.05 -1.29
C MET A 65 5.41 4.87 -0.41
N TRP A 66 5.58 5.04 0.89
CA TRP A 66 4.49 5.18 1.84
C TRP A 66 4.78 6.35 2.77
N PHE A 67 3.73 6.91 3.35
CA PHE A 67 3.83 8.03 4.28
C PHE A 67 2.72 7.96 5.32
N GLU A 68 2.91 8.73 6.39
CA GLU A 68 2.07 8.74 7.56
C GLU A 68 1.82 10.19 8.03
N ASP A 69 0.58 10.49 8.40
CA ASP A 69 0.13 11.75 9.03
C ASP A 69 -0.68 11.44 10.30
#